data_AF-A0A3B9JH77-F1
#
_entry.id   AF-A0A3B9JH77-F1
#
_cell.length_a   1.000
_cell.length_b   1.000
_cell.length_c   1.000
_cell.angle_alpha   90.00
_cell.angle_beta   90.00
_cell.angle_gamma   90.00
#
_symmetry.space_group_name_H-M   'P 1'
#
loop_
_entity.id
_entity.type
_entity.pdbx_description
1 polymer ?
#
loop_
_entity_poly.entity_id
_entity_poly.type
_entity_poly.pdbx_seq_one_letter_code
_entity_poly.pdbx_strand_id
1 'polypeptide(L)'
;MKEHPNKIIVTGNPDNIKIETNYSLRHHVFSPVLRKMNTNIFGLSGEVRTLNSIELLASKTAALFNRLAARDFYDTGNLFVS
;
A
#
# COMPACT_ATOMS: atom_id res chain seq x y z
N MET A 1 -42.88 21.31 17.71
CA MET A 1 -41.53 21.84 17.39
C MET A 1 -40.59 21.26 18.43
N LYS A 2 -40.10 20.03 18.27
CA LYS A 2 -38.80 19.63 17.67
C LYS A 2 -37.60 20.32 18.32
N GLU A 3 -36.96 19.62 19.26
CA GLU A 3 -35.50 19.47 19.29
C GLU A 3 -35.19 18.00 19.60
N HIS A 4 -34.36 17.39 18.75
CA HIS A 4 -33.98 15.99 18.80
C HIS A 4 -32.73 15.82 19.69
N PRO A 5 -32.59 14.71 20.42
CA PRO A 5 -31.41 14.47 21.25
C PRO A 5 -30.15 14.46 20.40
N ASN A 6 -29.08 15.05 20.94
CA ASN A 6 -27.73 15.07 20.37
C ASN A 6 -27.36 13.73 19.73
N LYS A 7 -27.49 13.66 18.40
CA LYS A 7 -27.03 12.55 17.60
C LYS A 7 -25.50 12.59 17.65
N ILE A 8 -24.91 11.79 18.52
CA ILE A 8 -23.49 11.45 18.39
C ILE A 8 -23.38 10.69 17.08
N ILE A 9 -22.86 11.36 16.06
CA ILE A 9 -22.54 10.73 14.79
C ILE A 9 -21.29 9.89 15.04
N VAL A 10 -21.46 8.65 15.49
CA VAL A 10 -20.44 7.61 15.31
C VAL A 10 -20.49 7.16 13.86
N THR A 11 -20.24 8.08 12.93
CA THR A 11 -19.82 7.69 11.59
C THR A 11 -18.33 7.42 11.72
N GLY A 12 -18.03 6.24 12.28
CA GLY A 12 -16.72 5.64 12.12
C GLY A 12 -16.40 5.61 10.63
N ASN A 13 -15.22 6.09 10.27
CA ASN A 13 -14.76 6.20 8.90
C ASN A 13 -15.08 4.93 8.09
N PRO A 14 -15.89 4.99 7.02
CA PRO A 14 -16.26 3.82 6.20
C PRO A 14 -15.16 3.41 5.21
N ASP A 15 -13.91 3.84 5.44
CA ASP A 15 -12.78 3.49 4.60
C ASP A 15 -12.63 1.97 4.51
N ASN A 16 -12.68 1.46 3.28
CA ASN A 16 -12.51 0.05 3.00
C ASN A 16 -11.05 -0.22 2.62
N ILE A 17 -10.36 -1.07 3.39
CA ILE A 17 -9.02 -1.55 3.05
C ILE A 17 -9.16 -2.82 2.21
N LYS A 18 -8.80 -2.74 0.92
CA LYS A 18 -8.70 -3.93 0.07
C LYS A 18 -7.35 -4.61 0.30
N ILE A 19 -7.38 -5.89 0.66
CA ILE A 19 -6.19 -6.74 0.82
C ILE A 19 -6.17 -7.75 -0.32
N GLU A 20 -5.04 -7.85 -1.02
CA GLU A 20 -4.81 -8.84 -2.08
C GLU A 20 -3.59 -9.68 -1.71
N THR A 21 -3.75 -11.02 -1.69
CA THR A 21 -2.65 -11.96 -1.46
C THR A 21 -2.36 -12.71 -2.74
N ASN A 22 -1.17 -12.53 -3.29
CA ASN A 22 -0.76 -13.17 -4.53
C ASN A 22 0.15 -14.36 -4.23
N TYR A 23 -0.39 -15.58 -4.37
CA TYR A 23 0.35 -16.84 -4.20
C TYR A 23 0.96 -17.37 -5.50
N SER A 24 1.23 -16.51 -6.50
CA SER A 24 1.84 -16.98 -7.76
C SER A 24 3.11 -17.78 -7.50
N LEU A 25 3.53 -18.62 -8.47
CA LEU A 25 4.83 -19.31 -8.50
C LEU A 25 6.03 -18.34 -8.59
N ARG A 26 5.89 -17.11 -8.10
CA ARG A 26 6.98 -16.16 -7.90
C ARG A 26 7.70 -16.53 -6.62
N HIS A 27 8.86 -17.14 -6.78
CA HIS A 27 9.83 -17.21 -5.71
C HIS A 27 10.51 -15.84 -5.58
N HIS A 28 10.56 -15.30 -4.36
CA HIS A 28 11.32 -14.07 -4.10
C HIS A 28 12.80 -14.36 -4.35
N VAL A 29 13.42 -13.57 -5.22
CA VAL A 29 14.84 -13.75 -5.57
C VAL A 29 15.72 -13.18 -4.46
N PHE A 30 15.24 -12.13 -3.80
CA PHE A 30 15.94 -11.46 -2.72
C PHE A 30 15.23 -11.64 -1.38
N SER A 31 16.00 -11.60 -0.30
CA SER A 31 15.44 -11.61 1.06
C SER A 31 14.51 -10.42 1.29
N PRO A 32 13.39 -10.60 2.01
CA PRO A 32 12.53 -9.51 2.42
C PRO A 32 13.29 -8.47 3.25
N VAL A 33 12.93 -7.20 3.09
CA VAL A 33 13.53 -6.05 3.79
C VAL A 33 12.53 -5.47 4.78
N LEU A 34 12.98 -5.16 6.00
CA LEU A 34 12.19 -4.43 6.99
C LEU A 34 12.11 -2.95 6.59
N ARG A 35 10.89 -2.42 6.50
CA ARG A 35 10.62 -0.99 6.28
C ARG A 35 9.78 -0.43 7.42
N LYS A 36 10.16 0.74 7.90
CA LYS A 36 9.40 1.49 8.91
C LYS A 36 8.08 1.97 8.29
N MET A 37 6.99 1.77 9.01
CA MET A 37 5.70 2.34 8.65
C MET A 37 5.67 3.81 9.06
N ASN A 38 5.38 4.68 8.09
CA ASN A 38 5.18 6.10 8.35
C ASN A 38 3.70 6.37 8.63
N THR A 39 3.21 5.93 9.79
CA THR A 39 1.83 6.17 10.22
C THR A 39 1.79 6.67 11.66
N ASN A 40 1.09 7.78 11.87
CA ASN A 40 0.81 8.32 13.20
C ASN A 40 -0.55 7.83 13.75
N ILE A 41 -1.30 7.05 12.95
CA ILE A 41 -2.72 6.74 13.19
C ILE A 41 -2.93 5.91 14.48
N PHE A 42 -1.94 5.12 14.87
CA PHE A 42 -2.03 4.24 16.05
C PHE A 42 -1.04 4.59 17.16
N GLY A 43 -0.30 5.70 17.05
CA GLY A 43 0.79 6.02 17.98
C GLY A 43 1.91 4.96 18.02
N LEU A 44 1.94 4.06 17.03
CA LEU A 44 2.84 2.92 16.96
C LEU A 44 3.79 3.11 15.77
N SER A 45 5.08 3.22 16.06
CA SER A 45 6.12 2.98 15.07
C SER A 45 6.29 1.47 14.91
N GLY A 46 5.91 0.93 13.75
CA GLY A 46 6.08 -0.48 13.44
C GLY A 46 6.94 -0.69 12.20
N GLU A 47 7.53 -1.87 12.09
CA GLU A 47 8.26 -2.30 10.89
C GLU A 47 7.50 -3.42 10.21
N VAL A 48 7.48 -3.39 8.88
CA VAL A 48 6.85 -4.41 8.04
C VAL A 48 7.88 -5.01 7.12
N ARG A 49 7.78 -6.33 6.91
CA ARG A 49 8.56 -7.00 5.87
C ARG A 49 7.97 -6.67 4.51
N THR A 50 8.84 -6.27 3.60
CA THR A 50 8.49 -5.86 2.25
C THR A 50 9.47 -6.51 1.26
N LEU A 51 9.10 -6.53 -0.02
CA LEU A 51 10.01 -7.02 -1.06
C LEU A 51 11.24 -6.14 -1.19
N ASN A 52 12.36 -6.71 -1.63
CA ASN A 52 13.51 -5.91 -2.00
C ASN A 52 13.12 -4.86 -3.06
N SER A 53 13.68 -3.64 -2.99
CA SER A 53 13.36 -2.56 -3.92
C SER A 53 13.59 -2.93 -5.39
N ILE A 54 14.61 -3.75 -5.68
CA ILE A 54 14.88 -4.26 -7.03
C ILE A 54 13.72 -5.13 -7.54
N GLU A 55 13.21 -6.01 -6.68
CA GLU A 55 12.09 -6.90 -7.02
C GLU A 55 10.77 -6.13 -7.17
N LEU A 56 10.56 -5.10 -6.34
CA LEU A 56 9.43 -4.17 -6.50
C LEU A 56 9.48 -3.42 -7.83
N LEU A 57 10.66 -2.88 -8.18
CA LEU A 57 10.85 -2.17 -9.44
C LEU A 57 10.61 -3.09 -10.63
N ALA A 58 11.22 -4.28 -10.64
CA ALA A 58 11.04 -5.26 -11.71
C ALA A 58 9.56 -5.65 -11.89
N SER A 59 8.85 -5.89 -10.78
CA SER A 59 7.42 -6.24 -10.80
C SER A 59 6.56 -5.11 -11.36
N LYS A 60 6.84 -3.85 -10.99
CA LYS A 60 6.13 -2.69 -11.53
C LYS A 60 6.44 -2.42 -12.99
N THR A 61 7.70 -2.54 -13.41
CA THR A 61 8.11 -2.46 -14.81
C THR A 61 7.39 -3.51 -15.65
N ALA A 62 7.31 -4.76 -15.18
CA ALA A 62 6.55 -5.80 -15.85
C ALA A 62 5.04 -5.48 -15.93
N ALA A 63 4.44 -4.94 -14.87
CA ALA A 63 3.04 -4.51 -14.90
C ALA A 63 2.80 -3.36 -15.90
N LEU A 64 3.70 -2.37 -15.91
CA LEU A 64 3.66 -1.25 -16.84
C LEU A 64 3.73 -1.74 -18.29
N PHE A 65 4.68 -2.60 -18.65
CA PHE A 65 4.77 -3.11 -20.02
C PHE A 65 3.55 -3.94 -20.44
N ASN A 66 2.93 -4.67 -19.51
CA ASN A 66 1.76 -5.50 -19.82
C ASN A 66 0.45 -4.71 -19.94
N ARG A 67 0.33 -3.57 -19.24
CA ARG A 67 -0.94 -2.82 -19.13
C ARG A 67 -0.89 -1.42 -19.69
N LEU A 68 0.30 -0.84 -19.82
CA LEU A 68 0.57 0.54 -20.21
C LEU A 68 -0.26 1.56 -19.42
N ALA A 69 -0.51 1.30 -18.13
CA ALA A 69 -1.32 2.18 -17.29
C ALA A 69 -0.49 3.35 -16.75
N ALA A 70 -1.04 4.57 -16.84
CA ALA A 70 -0.36 5.80 -16.38
C ALA A 70 0.08 5.76 -14.91
N ARG A 71 -0.66 5.07 -14.05
CA ARG A 71 -0.30 4.86 -12.63
C ARG A 71 0.99 4.06 -12.48
N ASP A 72 1.17 3.00 -13.27
CA ASP A 72 2.35 2.14 -13.17
C ASP A 72 3.60 2.93 -13.58
N PHE A 73 3.48 3.88 -14.52
CA PHE A 73 4.55 4.80 -14.90
C PHE A 73 4.98 5.72 -13.74
N TYR A 74 4.02 6.37 -13.07
CA TYR A 74 4.30 7.20 -11.90
C TYR A 74 5.02 6.42 -10.79
N ASP A 75 4.53 5.21 -10.50
CA ASP A 75 5.13 4.37 -9.46
C ASP A 75 6.55 3.93 -9.80
N THR A 76 6.83 3.60 -11.07
CA THR A 76 8.20 3.26 -11.50
C THR A 76 9.16 4.44 -11.33
N GLY A 77 8.74 5.65 -11.71
CA GLY A 77 9.55 6.87 -11.56
C GLY A 77 9.90 7.17 -10.09
N ASN A 78 8.93 7.03 -9.18
CA ASN A 78 9.17 7.28 -7.75
C ASN A 78 10.14 6.26 -7.12
N LEU A 79 10.20 5.02 -7.61
CA LEU A 79 11.18 4.03 -7.13
C LEU A 79 12.59 4.27 -7.65
N PHE A 80 12.78 4.99 -8.75
CA PHE A 80 14.11 5.37 -9.26
C PHE A 80 14.74 6.52 -8.47
N VAL A 81 13.93 7.36 -7.81
CA VAL A 81 14.37 8.59 -7.13
C VAL A 81 14.39 8.43 -5.60
N SER A 82 13.95 7.28 -5.08
CA SER A 82 13.86 6.95 -3.65
C SER A 82 15.12 6.32 -3.06
#